data_AF-A0A4Y2KW81-F1
#
_entry.id   AF-A0A4Y2KW81-F1
#
_cell.length_a   1.000
_cell.length_b   1.000
_cell.length_c   1.000
_cell.angle_alpha   90.00
_cell.angle_beta   90.00
_cell.angle_gamma   90.00
#
_symmetry.space_group_name_H-M   'P 1'
#
loop_
_entity.id
_entity.type
_entity.pdbx_description
1 polymer ?
#
loop_
_entity_poly.entity_id
_entity_poly.type
_entity_poly.pdbx_seq_one_letter_code
_entity_poly.pdbx_strand_id
1 'polypeptide(L)' 'MEIHREISAMYGPHAMSRPAMVKWWQQFEDGRTDLTDAEGQGRPTTVSTSDMVQRLEDIILRNRRVSVAH' A
#
# COMPACT_ATOMS: atom_id res chain seq x y z
N MET A 1 -16.44 -17.86 20.06
CA MET A 1 -15.78 -16.55 20.23
C MET A 1 -16.58 -15.71 21.21
N GLU A 2 -16.42 -16.02 22.49
CA GLU A 2 -17.01 -15.27 23.61
C GLU A 2 -16.48 -13.83 23.65
N ILE A 3 -15.19 -13.66 23.38
CA ILE A 3 -14.50 -12.36 23.24
C ILE A 3 -15.18 -11.43 22.23
N HIS A 4 -15.67 -11.94 21.10
CA HIS A 4 -16.39 -11.10 20.14
C HIS A 4 -17.72 -10.58 20.72
N ARG A 5 -18.43 -11.38 21.52
CA ARG A 5 -19.66 -10.94 22.17
C ARG A 5 -19.36 -9.88 23.22
N GLU A 6 -18.30 -10.06 24.01
CA GLU A 6 -17.87 -9.08 25.02
C GLU A 6 -17.45 -7.75 24.39
N ILE A 7 -16.61 -7.80 23.35
CA ILE A 7 -16.18 -6.59 22.63
C ILE A 7 -17.36 -5.93 21.91
N SER A 8 -18.28 -6.71 21.34
CA SER A 8 -19.52 -6.17 20.76
C SER A 8 -20.42 -5.50 21.80
N ALA A 9 -20.48 -6.05 23.02
CA ALA A 9 -21.27 -5.47 24.10
C ALA A 9 -20.66 -4.15 24.61
N MET A 10 -19.33 -4.03 24.66
CA MET A 10 -18.65 -2.82 25.11
C MET A 10 -18.60 -1.71 24.04
N TYR A 11 -18.28 -2.07 22.80
CA TYR A 11 -18.02 -1.09 21.72
C TYR A 11 -19.21 -0.92 20.77
N GLY A 12 -20.21 -1.80 20.84
CA GLY A 12 -21.44 -1.71 20.06
C GLY A 12 -21.14 -1.61 18.55
N PRO A 13 -21.66 -0.58 17.86
CA PRO A 13 -21.41 -0.37 16.42
C PRO A 13 -19.93 -0.16 16.04
N HIS A 14 -19.08 0.23 16.99
CA HIS A 14 -17.65 0.47 16.75
C HIS A 14 -16.80 -0.80 16.96
N ALA A 15 -17.43 -1.90 17.34
CA ALA A 15 -16.73 -3.17 17.52
C ALA A 15 -16.16 -3.67 16.19
N MET A 16 -14.94 -4.23 16.25
CA MET A 16 -14.35 -4.89 15.10
C MET A 16 -15.21 -6.09 14.67
N SER A 17 -15.27 -6.33 13.35
CA SER A 17 -15.95 -7.49 12.80
C SER A 17 -15.28 -8.81 13.25
N ARG A 18 -16.04 -9.91 13.28
CA ARG A 18 -15.49 -11.25 13.59
C ARG A 18 -14.23 -11.60 12.79
N PRO A 19 -14.16 -11.38 11.46
CA PRO A 19 -12.95 -11.68 10.69
C PRO A 19 -11.75 -10.83 11.09
N ALA A 20 -11.94 -9.54 11.37
CA ALA A 20 -10.87 -8.66 11.84
C ALA A 20 -10.33 -9.11 13.20
N MET A 21 -11.21 -9.52 14.11
CA MET A 21 -10.85 -10.09 15.41
C MET A 21 -9.98 -11.34 15.28
N VAL A 22 -10.34 -12.26 14.38
CA VAL A 22 -9.58 -13.50 14.15
C VAL A 22 -8.18 -13.18 13.60
N LYS A 23 -8.08 -12.22 12.67
CA LYS A 23 -6.78 -11.78 12.14
C LYS A 23 -5.87 -11.21 13.23
N TRP A 24 -6.43 -10.37 14.12
CA TRP A 24 -5.69 -9.83 15.26
C TRP A 24 -5.24 -10.91 16.24
N TRP A 25 -6.11 -11.88 16.53
CA TRP A 25 -5.77 -13.03 17.35
C TRP A 25 -4.58 -13.81 16.78
N GLN A 26 -4.59 -14.12 15.48
CA GLN A 26 -3.48 -14.81 14.82
C GLN A 26 -2.18 -14.01 14.92
N GLN A 27 -2.22 -12.69 14.70
CA GLN A 27 -1.02 -11.87 14.80
C GLN A 27 -0.44 -11.85 16.22
N PHE A 28 -1.30 -11.87 17.24
CA PHE A 28 -0.87 -11.95 18.62
C PHE A 28 -0.23 -13.31 18.95
N GLU A 29 -0.82 -14.41 18.46
CA GLU A 29 -0.23 -15.76 18.57
C GLU A 29 1.11 -15.86 17.83
N ASP A 30 1.25 -15.18 16.69
CA ASP A 30 2.50 -15.08 15.92
C ASP A 30 3.56 -14.19 16.61
N GLY A 31 3.26 -13.64 17.80
CA GLY A 31 4.19 -12.87 18.61
C GLY A 31 4.28 -11.38 18.22
N ARG A 32 3.35 -10.87 17.40
CA ARG A 32 3.27 -9.45 17.07
C ARG A 32 2.75 -8.67 18.28
N THR A 33 3.64 -7.93 18.94
CA THR A 33 3.30 -7.05 20.08
C THR A 33 3.07 -5.60 19.68
N ASP A 34 3.41 -5.25 18.45
CA ASP A 34 3.24 -3.90 17.91
C ASP A 34 1.77 -3.64 17.57
N LEU A 35 1.24 -2.55 18.12
CA LEU A 35 -0.13 -2.08 17.92
C LEU A 35 -0.27 -1.15 16.72
N THR A 36 0.85 -0.72 16.12
CA THR A 36 0.81 0.13 14.93
C THR A 36 0.48 -0.67 13.68
N ASP A 37 -0.10 -0.02 12.68
CA ASP A 37 -0.27 -0.63 11.37
C ASP A 37 1.10 -0.88 10.75
N ALA A 38 1.27 -2.03 10.09
CA ALA A 38 2.47 -2.28 9.30
C ALA A 38 2.62 -1.18 8.25
N GLU A 39 3.86 -0.79 7.94
CA GLU A 39 4.12 0.15 6.86
C GLU A 39 3.35 -0.28 5.62
N GLY A 40 2.36 0.54 5.24
CA GLY A 40 1.60 0.29 4.03
C GLY A 40 2.59 0.24 2.88
N GLN A 41 2.44 -0.74 1.99
CA GLN A 41 3.06 -0.63 0.68
C GLN A 41 2.46 0.61 0.06
N GLY A 42 3.18 1.73 0.16
CA GLY A 42 2.78 2.99 -0.45
C GLY A 42 2.53 2.76 -1.93
N ARG A 43 1.95 3.75 -2.60
CA ARG A 43 1.78 3.66 -4.05
C ARG A 43 3.16 3.33 -4.68
N PRO A 44 3.27 2.25 -5.48
CA PRO A 44 4.48 2.01 -6.23
C PRO A 44 4.78 3.25 -7.05
N THR A 45 5.86 3.93 -6.71
CA THR A 45 6.31 5.11 -7.46
C THR A 45 6.80 4.58 -8.81
N THR A 46 5.91 4.51 -9.79
CA THR A 46 6.26 4.28 -11.21
C THR A 46 7.05 5.44 -11.81
N VAL A 47 7.28 6.50 -11.04
CA VAL A 47 7.99 7.70 -11.43
C VAL A 47 9.50 7.47 -11.32
N SER A 48 10.16 7.49 -12.48
CA SER A 48 11.60 7.66 -12.67
C SER A 48 12.50 6.45 -12.35
N THR A 49 12.17 5.25 -12.86
CA THR A 49 13.27 4.31 -13.14
C THR A 49 14.21 4.95 -14.17
N SER A 50 15.53 4.82 -13.97
CA SER A 50 16.53 5.38 -14.88
C SER A 50 16.31 4.96 -16.35
N ASP A 51 15.78 3.75 -16.57
CA ASP A 51 15.39 3.24 -17.90
C ASP A 51 14.29 4.07 -18.56
N MET A 52 13.26 4.50 -17.82
CA MET A 52 12.19 5.34 -18.37
C MET A 52 12.68 6.75 -18.68
N VAL A 53 13.60 7.29 -17.86
CA VAL A 53 14.24 8.60 -18.11
C VAL A 53 15.08 8.54 -19.39
N GLN A 54 15.93 7.52 -19.53
CA GLN A 54 16.78 7.31 -20.71
C GLN A 54 15.94 7.20 -21.99
N ARG A 55 14.83 6.44 -21.96
CA ARG A 55 13.93 6.29 -23.12
C ARG A 55 13.27 7.60 -23.52
N LEU A 56 12.85 8.42 -22.55
CA LEU A 56 12.25 9.72 -22.82
C LEU A 56 13.28 10.71 -23.40
N GLU A 57 14.51 10.72 -22.87
CA GLU A 57 15.63 11.50 -23.43
C GLU A 57 15.92 11.12 -24.87
N ASP A 58 15.94 9.82 -25.17
CA ASP A 58 16.13 9.28 -26.52
C ASP A 58 15.05 9.74 -27.49
N ILE A 59 13.78 9.72 -27.07
CA ILE A 59 12.63 10.17 -27.87
C ILE A 59 12.73 11.68 -28.14
N ILE A 60 13.07 12.48 -27.13
CA ILE A 60 13.21 13.93 -27.25
C ILE A 60 14.37 14.27 -28.22
N LEU A 61 15.50 13.59 -28.09
CA LEU A 61 16.67 13.81 -28.95
C LEU A 61 16.41 13.43 -30.41
N ARG A 62 15.69 12.33 -30.65
CA ARG A 62 15.27 11.90 -31.99
C ARG A 62 14.31 12.90 -32.65
N ASN A 63 13.37 13.47 -31.88
CA ASN A 63 12.41 14.45 -32.40
C ASN A 63 13.04 15.84 -32.65
N ARG A 64 14.16 16.18 -32.00
CA ARG A 64 14.82 17.50 -32.16
C ARG A 64 15.42 17.73 -33.55
N ARG A 65 15.63 16.69 -34.37
CA ARG A 65 16.32 16.78 -35.67
C ARG A 65 15.42 17.02 -36.89
N VAL A 66 14.12 17.31 -36.72
CA VAL A 66 13.22 17.54 -37.85
C VAL A 66 12.84 19.03 -37.93
N SER A 67 13.78 19.86 -38.38
CA SER A 67 13.46 21.18 -38.95
C SER A 67 13.90 21.12 -40.41
N VAL A 68 12.91 21.02 -41.29
CA VAL A 68 13.08 21.05 -42.75
C VAL A 68 13.74 22.38 -43.12
N ALA A 69 14.88 22.30 -43.80
CA ALA A 69 15.51 23.45 -44.44
C ALA A 69 14.56 23.99 -45.52
N HIS A 70 14.25 25.29 -45.43
CA HIS A 70 13.65 26.06 -46.53
C HIS A 70 14.77 26.73 -47.33
#